data_AF-A0A836RJL2-F1
#
_entry.id   AF-A0A836RJL2-F1
#
_cell.length_a   1.000
_cell.length_b   1.000
_cell.length_c   1.000
_cell.angle_alpha   90.00
_cell.angle_beta   90.00
_cell.angle_gamma   90.00
#
_symmetry.space_group_name_H-M   'P 1'
#
loop_
_entity.id
_entity.type
_entity.pdbx_description
1 polymer ?
#
loop_
_entity_poly.entity_id
_entity_poly.type
_entity_poly.pdbx_seq_one_letter_code
_entity_poly.pdbx_strand_id
1 'polypeptide(L)'
;MAGLTLTAIAWLEEKRYKDLYLKERNPANIPALYDKYNGWSKAKRVVGYTTAAIWLVSFADALWMEYPRLTPRMSSDGSVALSIRFEF
;
A
#
# COMPACT_ATOMS: atom_id res chain seq x y z
N MET A 1 10.04 -1.79 -1.33
CA MET A 1 10.29 -2.71 -0.19
C MET A 1 10.04 -2.05 1.17
N ALA A 2 10.51 -0.83 1.44
CA ALA A 2 10.39 -0.17 2.76
C ALA A 2 8.95 0.15 3.24
N GLY A 3 7.99 0.38 2.33
CA GLY A 3 6.60 0.69 2.72
C GLY A 3 5.83 -0.49 3.32
N LEU A 4 6.06 -1.71 2.81
CA LEU A 4 5.41 -2.92 3.32
C LEU A 4 5.93 -3.32 4.70
N THR A 5 7.24 -3.16 4.94
CA THR A 5 7.84 -3.43 6.25
C THR A 5 7.34 -2.43 7.30
N LEU A 6 7.23 -1.14 6.97
CA LEU A 6 6.68 -0.13 7.88
C LEU A 6 5.21 -0.39 8.23
N THR A 7 4.41 -0.80 7.25
CA THR A 7 2.99 -1.15 7.48
C THR A 7 2.86 -2.39 8.36
N ALA A 8 3.67 -3.42 8.12
CA ALA A 8 3.68 -4.63 8.92
C ALA A 8 4.14 -4.38 10.37
N ILE A 9 5.17 -3.55 10.57
CA ILE A 9 5.64 -3.14 11.90
C ILE A 9 4.55 -2.36 12.63
N ALA A 10 3.93 -1.37 11.97
CA ALA A 10 2.86 -0.58 12.57
C ALA A 10 1.64 -1.45 12.95
N TRP A 11 1.30 -2.46 12.13
CA TRP A 11 0.23 -3.41 12.43
C TRP A 11 0.55 -4.32 13.62
N LEU A 12 1.78 -4.85 13.70
CA LEU A 12 2.23 -5.69 14.80
C LEU A 12 2.26 -4.91 16.13
N GLU A 13 2.80 -3.70 16.12
CA GLU A 13 2.84 -2.84 17.30
C GLU A 13 1.43 -2.38 17.71
N GLU A 14 0.56 -2.00 16.77
CA GLU A 14 -0.86 -1.70 17.07
C GLU A 14 -1.54 -2.86 17.79
N LYS A 15 -1.37 -4.10 17.29
CA LYS A 15 -1.95 -5.29 17.90
C LYS A 15 -1.37 -5.56 19.29
N ARG A 16 -0.05 -5.42 19.44
CA ARG A 16 0.64 -5.59 20.72
C ARG A 16 0.12 -4.60 21.77
N TYR A 17 0.06 -3.32 21.46
CA TYR A 17 -0.41 -2.31 22.41
C TYR A 17 -1.91 -2.41 22.69
N LYS A 18 -2.72 -2.83 21.70
CA LYS A 18 -4.14 -3.14 21.91
C LYS A 18 -4.32 -4.27 22.92
N ASP A 19 -3.58 -5.37 22.76
CA ASP A 19 -3.67 -6.50 23.68
C ASP A 19 -3.17 -6.14 25.09
N LEU A 20 -2.12 -5.32 25.20
CA LEU A 20 -1.61 -4.83 26.49
C LEU A 20 -2.63 -3.92 27.19
N TYR A 21 -3.22 -2.97 26.45
CA TYR A 21 -4.26 -2.07 26.96
C TYR A 21 -5.49 -2.85 27.46
N LEU A 22 -5.94 -3.88 26.73
CA LEU A 22 -7.11 -4.68 27.11
C LEU A 22 -6.87 -5.60 28.32
N LYS A 23 -5.61 -5.98 28.57
CA LYS A 23 -5.22 -6.84 29.70
C LYS A 23 -4.83 -6.05 30.95
N GLU A 24 -4.51 -4.77 30.80
CA GLU A 24 -4.09 -3.90 31.90
C GLU A 24 -5.28 -3.63 32.84
N ARG A 25 -5.06 -3.88 34.13
CA ARG A 25 -6.07 -3.62 35.18
C ARG A 25 -5.73 -2.40 36.03
N ASN A 26 -4.50 -1.93 35.98
CA ASN A 26 -4.09 -0.73 36.70
C ASN A 26 -4.53 0.54 35.94
N PRO A 27 -5.48 1.33 36.47
CA PRO A 27 -6.00 2.52 35.79
C PRO A 27 -4.94 3.60 35.51
N ALA A 28 -3.82 3.62 36.24
CA ALA A 28 -2.75 4.58 35.99
C ALA A 28 -1.98 4.31 34.68
N ASN A 29 -1.92 3.05 34.23
CA ASN A 29 -1.16 2.64 33.05
C ASN A 29 -2.00 2.64 31.76
N ILE A 30 -3.33 2.56 31.90
CA ILE A 30 -4.29 2.52 30.78
C ILE A 30 -4.12 3.71 29.82
N PRO A 31 -3.98 4.98 30.28
CA PRO A 31 -3.83 6.12 29.37
C PRO A 31 -2.58 6.02 28.50
N ALA A 32 -1.44 5.68 29.10
CA ALA A 32 -0.17 5.58 28.38
C ALA A 32 -0.18 4.46 27.32
N LEU A 33 -0.80 3.32 27.63
CA LEU A 33 -0.98 2.23 26.68
C LEU A 33 -1.94 2.59 25.54
N TYR A 34 -3.03 3.30 25.87
CA TYR A 34 -3.99 3.79 24.89
C TYR A 34 -3.36 4.79 23.93
N ASP A 35 -2.56 5.74 24.42
CA ASP A 35 -1.88 6.72 23.58
C ASP A 35 -0.90 6.07 22.61
N LYS A 36 -0.15 5.05 23.07
CA LYS A 36 0.73 4.27 22.20
C LYS A 36 -0.06 3.51 21.14
N TYR A 37 -1.14 2.83 21.50
CA TYR A 37 -2.04 2.17 20.54
C TYR A 37 -2.59 3.18 19.51
N ASN A 38 -3.07 4.34 19.95
CA ASN A 38 -3.62 5.37 19.09
C ASN A 38 -2.55 5.94 18.14
N GLY A 39 -1.31 6.12 18.62
CA GLY A 39 -0.18 6.55 17.80
C GLY A 39 0.10 5.57 16.64
N TRP A 40 0.19 4.27 16.93
CA TRP A 40 0.39 3.25 15.91
C TRP A 40 -0.80 3.10 14.95
N SER A 41 -2.03 3.23 15.47
CA SER A 41 -3.24 3.19 14.63
C SER A 41 -3.29 4.38 13.65
N LYS A 42 -2.89 5.59 14.09
CA LYS A 42 -2.73 6.75 13.20
C LYS A 42 -1.64 6.52 12.15
N ALA A 43 -0.47 6.01 12.55
CA ALA A 43 0.62 5.73 11.62
C ALA A 43 0.19 4.76 10.51
N LYS A 44 -0.49 3.67 10.89
CA LYS A 44 -1.06 2.70 9.93
C LYS A 44 -2.05 3.35 8.97
N ARG A 45 -2.94 4.22 9.46
CA ARG A 45 -3.90 4.96 8.61
C ARG A 45 -3.18 5.88 7.63
N VAL A 46 -2.18 6.64 8.07
CA VAL A 46 -1.40 7.54 7.20
C VAL A 46 -0.73 6.74 6.08
N VAL A 47 -0.05 5.64 6.41
CA VAL A 47 0.59 4.79 5.39
C VAL A 47 -0.43 4.19 4.42
N GLY A 48 -1.59 3.76 4.93
CA GLY A 48 -2.69 3.26 4.10
C GLY A 48 -3.23 4.31 3.13
N TYR A 49 -3.50 5.52 3.62
CA TYR A 49 -3.97 6.63 2.78
C TYR A 49 -2.94 7.06 1.75
N THR A 50 -1.65 7.16 2.11
CA THR A 50 -0.59 7.49 1.15
C THR A 50 -0.48 6.43 0.07
N THR A 51 -0.58 5.15 0.44
CA THR A 51 -0.55 4.04 -0.53
C THR A 51 -1.74 4.11 -1.48
N ALA A 52 -2.95 4.34 -0.95
CA ALA A 52 -4.15 4.51 -1.76
C ALA A 52 -4.06 5.73 -2.69
N ALA A 53 -3.52 6.85 -2.21
CA ALA A 53 -3.30 8.04 -3.00
C ALA A 53 -2.31 7.80 -4.15
N ILE A 54 -1.18 7.12 -3.88
CA ILE A 54 -0.23 6.72 -4.94
C ILE A 54 -0.93 5.84 -5.96
N TRP A 55 -1.72 4.86 -5.51
CA TRP A 55 -2.46 3.97 -6.39
C TRP A 55 -3.46 4.71 -7.28
N LEU A 56 -4.20 5.65 -6.70
CA LEU A 56 -5.16 6.49 -7.44
C LEU A 56 -4.45 7.39 -8.45
N VAL A 57 -3.32 8.00 -8.07
CA VAL A 57 -2.50 8.81 -8.99
C VAL A 57 -1.95 7.95 -10.12
N SER A 58 -1.41 6.77 -9.83
CA SER A 58 -0.93 5.84 -10.85
C SER A 58 -2.05 5.33 -11.77
N PHE A 59 -3.26 5.13 -11.24
CA PHE A 59 -4.41 4.71 -12.04
C PHE A 59 -4.93 5.86 -12.92
N ALA A 60 -4.98 7.07 -12.39
CA ALA A 60 -5.26 8.29 -13.15
C ALA A 60 -4.25 8.47 -14.29
N ASP A 61 -2.96 8.37 -13.98
CA ASP A 61 -1.87 8.42 -14.96
C ASP A 61 -2.00 7.32 -16.01
N ALA A 62 -2.38 6.10 -15.58
CA ALA A 62 -2.65 4.96 -16.45
C ALA A 62 -3.80 5.23 -17.47
N LEU A 63 -4.79 6.01 -17.07
CA LEU A 63 -5.94 6.37 -17.91
C LEU A 63 -5.69 7.60 -18.80
N TRP A 64 -4.84 8.52 -18.36
CA TRP A 64 -4.53 9.75 -19.09
C TRP A 64 -3.38 9.62 -20.09
N MET A 65 -2.41 8.74 -19.85
CA MET A 65 -1.40 8.44 -20.86
C MET A 65 -1.97 7.42 -21.85
N GLU A 66 -1.91 7.75 -23.14
CA GLU A 66 -2.12 6.78 -24.22
C GLU A 66 -0.96 5.77 -24.20
N TYR A 67 -1.05 4.74 -23.36
CA TYR A 67 -0.05 3.68 -23.34
C TYR A 67 -0.03 3.01 -24.71
N PRO A 68 1.16 2.86 -25.33
CA PRO A 68 1.25 2.24 -26.63
C PRO A 68 0.75 0.80 -26.52
N ARG A 69 -0.29 0.48 -27.29
CA ARG A 69 -0.92 -0.84 -27.26
C ARG A 69 0.08 -1.87 -27.78
N LEU A 70 0.55 -2.73 -26.88
CA LEU A 70 1.36 -3.89 -27.23
C LEU A 70 0.45 -4.88 -27.96
N THR A 71 0.57 -4.92 -29.28
CA THR A 71 -0.18 -5.89 -30.10
C THR A 71 0.76 -7.05 -30.42
N PRO A 72 0.49 -8.27 -29.91
CA PRO A 72 1.24 -9.44 -30.33
C PRO A 72 0.92 -9.70 -31.80
N ARG A 73 1.96 -9.74 -32.64
CA ARG A 73 1.82 -10.09 -34.04
C ARG A 73 2.48 -11.44 -34.25
N MET A 74 1.68 -12.44 -34.62
CA MET A 74 2.23 -13.70 -35.13
C MET A 74 2.84 -13.43 -36.50
N SER A 75 4.13 -13.70 -36.65
CA SER A 75 4.78 -13.73 -37.96
C SER A 75 4.52 -15.06 -38.64
N SER A 76 4.64 -15.07 -39.97
CA SER A 76 4.36 -16.23 -40.81
C SER A 76 5.28 -17.42 -40.57
N ASP A 77 6.37 -17.23 -39.82
CA ASP A 77 7.33 -18.25 -39.39
C ASP A 77 6.96 -18.90 -38.03
N GLY A 78 5.84 -18.50 -37.42
CA GLY A 78 5.38 -19.00 -36.13
C GLY A 78 6.02 -18.34 -34.91
N SER A 79 6.90 -17.35 -35.11
CA SER A 79 7.41 -16.55 -33.99
C SER A 79 6.40 -15.46 -33.59
N VAL A 80 6.41 -15.08 -32.31
CA VAL A 80 5.55 -14.00 -31.79
C VAL A 80 6.43 -12.78 -31.58
N ALA A 81 6.24 -11.77 -32.45
CA ALA A 81 6.90 -10.48 -32.31
C ALA A 81 5.97 -9.51 -31.58
N LEU A 82 6.54 -8.76 -30.65
CA LEU A 82 5.81 -7.78 -29.85
C LEU A 82 6.01 -6.40 -30.48
N SER A 83 5.02 -5.91 -31.21
CA SER A 83 5.09 -4.60 -31.87
C SER A 83 4.50 -3.51 -30.97
N ILE A 84 5.27 -2.44 -30.76
CA ILE A 84 4.84 -1.23 -30.06
C ILE A 84 4.45 -0.22 -31.13
N ARG A 85 3.18 0.19 -31.17
CA ARG A 85 2.71 1.25 -32.06
C ARG A 85 2.50 2.52 -31.24
N PHE A 86 3.23 3.57 -31.58
CA PHE A 86 3.00 4.92 -31.05
C PHE A 86 2.00 5.61 -31.97
N GLU A 87 0.84 5.97 -31.44
CA GLU A 87 -0.10 6.87 -32.14
C GLU A 87 0.30 8.29 -31.70
N PHE A 88 0.66 9.14 -32.67
CA PHE A 88 0.97 10.56 -32.50
C PHE A 88 -0.09 11.39 -33.21
#